data_AF-A0AA39ZTV6-F1
#
_entry.id   AF-A0AA39ZTV6-F1
#
_cell.length_a   1.000
_cell.length_b   1.000
_cell.length_c   1.000
_cell.angle_alpha   90.00
_cell.angle_beta   90.00
_cell.angle_gamma   90.00
#
_symmetry.space_group_name_H-M   'P 1'
#
loop_
_entity.id
_entity.type
_entity.pdbx_description
1 polymer ?
#
loop_
_entity_poly.entity_id
_entity_poly.type
_entity_poly.pdbx_seq_one_letter_code
_entity_poly.pdbx_strand_id
1 'polypeptide(L)'
;ELAANNRAGCKDKVCKDDKVKIKKGELRLGTWVEVQDHPGSWMWKHWGCVSGSQIENVRIAIDKGDGDYDWDAIDGYDELEDHSEIQEKIRRVFTQGFIDPEDFNGVS
;
A
#
# COMPACT_ATOMS: atom_id res chain seq x y z
N GLU A 1 -4.57 3.60 -2.71
CA GLU A 1 -6.00 3.96 -2.71
C GLU A 1 -6.67 3.79 -1.34
N LEU A 2 -7.81 4.46 -1.16
CA LEU A 2 -8.76 4.18 -0.07
C LEU A 2 -9.65 2.98 -0.44
N ALA A 3 -9.89 2.08 0.50
CA ALA A 3 -10.74 0.92 0.24
C ALA A 3 -12.18 1.35 -0.10
N ALA A 4 -12.67 1.00 -1.30
CA ALA A 4 -14.03 1.32 -1.71
C ALA A 4 -15.14 0.55 -0.95
N ASN A 5 -14.80 -0.61 -0.35
CA ASN A 5 -15.74 -1.49 0.34
C ASN A 5 -15.04 -2.43 1.35
N ASN A 6 -15.84 -3.17 2.13
CA ASN A 6 -15.39 -4.03 3.24
C ASN A 6 -15.03 -5.49 2.83
N ARG A 7 -14.71 -5.77 1.54
CA ARG A 7 -14.54 -7.16 1.06
C ARG A 7 -13.10 -7.68 1.18
N ALA A 8 -12.11 -6.81 1.00
CA ALA A 8 -10.71 -7.20 0.98
C ALA A 8 -10.25 -7.65 2.37
N GLY A 9 -9.58 -8.81 2.43
CA GLY A 9 -8.83 -9.23 3.61
C GLY A 9 -7.37 -8.87 3.45
N CYS A 10 -6.74 -8.43 4.53
CA CYS A 10 -5.30 -8.18 4.53
C CYS A 10 -4.52 -9.49 4.35
N LYS A 11 -3.45 -9.44 3.56
CA LYS A 11 -2.62 -10.59 3.22
C LYS A 11 -1.37 -10.72 4.09
N ASP A 12 -1.14 -9.77 4.99
CA ASP A 12 -0.21 -9.98 6.09
C ASP A 12 -0.63 -11.20 6.91
N LYS A 13 0.35 -11.98 7.39
CA LYS A 13 0.10 -13.27 8.05
C LYS A 13 -0.82 -13.12 9.26
N VAL A 14 -0.55 -12.17 10.14
CA VAL A 14 -1.32 -12.01 11.39
C VAL A 14 -2.77 -11.64 11.05
N CYS A 15 -2.96 -10.61 10.24
CA CYS A 15 -4.29 -10.18 9.85
C CYS A 15 -5.04 -11.23 9.01
N LYS A 16 -4.34 -12.01 8.18
CA LYS A 16 -4.94 -13.07 7.37
C LYS A 16 -5.44 -14.22 8.24
N ASP A 17 -4.64 -14.66 9.20
CA ASP A 17 -4.99 -15.74 10.12
C ASP A 17 -6.19 -15.34 11.00
N ASP A 18 -6.22 -14.08 11.44
CA ASP A 18 -7.34 -13.49 12.20
C ASP A 18 -8.54 -13.06 11.31
N LYS A 19 -8.43 -13.23 9.98
CA LYS A 19 -9.45 -12.87 8.99
C LYS A 19 -9.88 -11.39 9.05
N VAL A 20 -8.97 -10.51 9.43
CA VAL A 20 -9.22 -9.07 9.52
C VAL A 20 -9.47 -8.50 8.13
N LYS A 21 -10.58 -7.79 7.99
CA LYS A 21 -10.97 -7.09 6.76
C LYS A 21 -10.46 -5.66 6.77
N ILE A 22 -10.08 -5.18 5.60
CA ILE A 22 -9.80 -3.76 5.34
C ILE A 22 -11.16 -3.08 5.16
N LYS A 23 -11.46 -2.09 5.99
CA LYS A 23 -12.77 -1.40 5.98
C LYS A 23 -12.81 -0.29 4.94
N LYS A 24 -14.02 0.05 4.50
CA LYS A 24 -14.27 1.15 3.57
C LYS A 24 -13.67 2.43 4.12
N GLY A 25 -12.90 3.14 3.30
CA GLY A 25 -12.20 4.36 3.67
C GLY A 25 -10.85 4.15 4.37
N GLU A 26 -10.43 2.92 4.64
CA GLU A 26 -9.07 2.65 5.13
C GLU A 26 -8.06 2.73 3.98
N LEU A 27 -6.92 3.38 4.23
CA LEU A 27 -5.79 3.38 3.31
C LEU A 27 -5.21 1.95 3.20
N ARG A 28 -4.97 1.51 1.96
CA ARG A 28 -4.41 0.20 1.65
C ARG A 28 -3.43 0.25 0.49
N LEU A 29 -2.53 -0.73 0.47
CA LEU A 29 -1.64 -0.99 -0.66
C LEU A 29 -1.99 -2.35 -1.29
N GLY A 30 -2.12 -2.35 -2.61
CA GLY A 30 -2.30 -3.55 -3.42
C GLY A 30 -1.00 -3.94 -4.12
N THR A 31 -0.75 -5.24 -4.23
CA THR A 31 0.28 -5.79 -5.13
C THR A 31 -0.41 -6.72 -6.12
N TRP A 32 -0.19 -6.50 -7.42
CA TRP A 32 -0.65 -7.42 -8.45
C TRP A 32 0.23 -8.67 -8.43
N VAL A 33 -0.38 -9.84 -8.30
CA VAL A 33 0.33 -11.12 -8.36
C VAL A 33 -0.24 -11.98 -9.47
N GLU A 34 0.66 -12.51 -10.27
CA GLU A 34 0.36 -13.52 -11.28
C GLU A 34 0.88 -14.86 -10.78
N VAL A 35 0.01 -15.86 -10.76
CA VAL A 35 0.37 -17.23 -10.40
C VAL A 35 0.15 -18.07 -11.65
N GLN A 36 1.10 -18.95 -11.95
CA GLN A 36 0.99 -19.86 -13.09
C GLN A 36 -0.36 -20.60 -13.05
N ASP A 37 -1.05 -20.63 -14.18
CA ASP A 37 -2.37 -21.25 -14.37
C ASP A 37 -3.54 -20.58 -13.60
N HIS A 38 -3.33 -19.39 -13.03
CA HIS A 38 -4.38 -18.60 -12.41
C HIS A 38 -4.40 -17.17 -12.98
N PRO A 39 -5.60 -16.59 -13.22
CA PRO A 39 -5.70 -15.17 -13.54
C PRO A 39 -5.00 -14.33 -12.46
N GLY A 40 -4.31 -13.28 -12.90
CA GLY A 40 -3.70 -12.31 -11.99
C GLY A 40 -4.73 -11.73 -11.02
N SER A 41 -4.28 -11.45 -9.79
CA SER A 41 -5.15 -10.94 -8.75
C SER A 41 -4.45 -9.94 -7.84
N TRP A 42 -5.24 -9.06 -7.23
CA TRP A 42 -4.75 -8.12 -6.24
C TRP A 42 -4.61 -8.75 -4.86
N MET A 43 -3.42 -8.59 -4.28
CA MET A 43 -3.13 -8.92 -2.89
C MET A 43 -3.07 -7.62 -2.07
N TRP A 44 -4.07 -7.43 -1.22
CA TRP A 44 -4.22 -6.22 -0.42
C TRP A 44 -3.60 -6.35 0.96
N LYS A 45 -2.98 -5.29 1.45
CA LYS A 45 -2.60 -5.13 2.85
C LYS A 45 -3.14 -3.82 3.43
N HIS A 46 -3.46 -3.81 4.73
CA HIS A 46 -3.61 -2.55 5.47
C HIS A 46 -2.34 -1.72 5.29
N TRP A 47 -2.47 -0.40 5.28
CA TRP A 47 -1.32 0.51 5.24
C TRP A 47 -0.25 0.15 6.28
N GLY A 48 -0.68 -0.04 7.53
CA GLY A 48 0.18 -0.43 8.65
C GLY A 48 0.84 -1.81 8.56
N CYS A 49 0.41 -2.65 7.62
CA CYS A 49 0.94 -4.00 7.41
C CYS A 49 1.91 -4.09 6.22
N VAL A 50 2.13 -2.99 5.50
CA VAL A 50 3.06 -2.96 4.37
C VAL A 50 4.48 -3.12 4.89
N SER A 51 5.19 -4.12 4.37
CA SER A 51 6.58 -4.40 4.78
C SER A 51 7.56 -3.45 4.12
N GLY A 52 8.74 -3.25 4.74
CA GLY A 52 9.80 -2.43 4.17
C GLY A 52 10.22 -2.84 2.75
N SER A 53 10.23 -4.13 2.42
CA SER A 53 10.54 -4.61 1.05
C SER A 53 9.50 -4.19 0.01
N GLN A 54 8.22 -4.12 0.39
CA GLN A 54 7.17 -3.61 -0.49
C GLN A 54 7.32 -2.10 -0.70
N ILE A 55 7.69 -1.36 0.35
CA ILE A 55 8.00 0.06 0.23
C ILE A 55 9.17 0.27 -0.73
N GLU A 56 10.25 -0.48 -0.54
CA GLU A 56 11.43 -0.39 -1.40
C GLU A 56 11.14 -0.73 -2.86
N ASN A 57 10.38 -1.80 -3.11
CA ASN A 57 10.00 -2.17 -4.48
C ASN A 57 9.19 -1.07 -5.18
N VAL A 58 8.28 -0.40 -4.47
CA VAL A 58 7.54 0.74 -5.04
C VAL A 58 8.47 1.90 -5.30
N ARG A 59 9.37 2.26 -4.36
CA ARG A 59 10.36 3.33 -4.55
C ARG A 59 11.19 3.11 -5.80
N ILE A 60 11.72 1.90 -5.99
CA ILE A 60 12.48 1.52 -7.19
C ILE A 60 11.62 1.66 -8.45
N ALA A 61 10.34 1.26 -8.40
CA ALA A 61 9.45 1.31 -9.54
C ALA A 61 9.07 2.73 -9.98
N ILE A 62 9.10 3.70 -9.05
CA ILE A 62 8.71 5.09 -9.30
C ILE A 62 9.89 6.07 -9.27
N ASP A 63 11.14 5.59 -9.13
CA ASP A 63 12.33 6.44 -9.11
C ASP A 63 12.56 7.09 -10.48
N LYS A 64 12.70 8.42 -10.50
CA LYS A 64 13.03 9.19 -11.72
C LYS A 64 14.54 9.26 -11.98
N GLY A 65 15.37 8.91 -11.00
CA GLY A 65 16.84 8.97 -11.08
C GLY A 65 17.43 10.37 -10.88
N ASP A 66 16.61 11.37 -10.57
CA ASP A 66 17.01 12.76 -10.29
C ASP A 66 16.86 13.16 -8.81
N GLY A 67 16.54 12.18 -7.95
CA GLY A 67 16.30 12.37 -6.52
C GLY A 67 14.83 12.65 -6.17
N ASP A 68 13.91 12.59 -7.14
CA ASP A 68 12.47 12.63 -6.93
C ASP A 68 11.77 11.35 -7.43
N TYR A 69 10.49 11.21 -7.12
CA TYR A 69 9.65 10.08 -7.50
C TYR A 69 8.55 10.50 -8.49
N ASP A 70 8.17 9.57 -9.35
CA ASP A 70 6.99 9.67 -10.20
C ASP A 70 5.73 9.23 -9.44
N TRP A 71 5.19 10.13 -8.62
CA TRP A 71 4.03 9.84 -7.77
C TRP A 71 2.80 9.38 -8.58
N ASP A 72 2.64 9.88 -9.79
CA ASP A 72 1.54 9.53 -10.70
C ASP A 72 1.68 8.09 -11.26
N ALA A 73 2.86 7.47 -11.12
CA ALA A 73 3.06 6.06 -11.44
C ALA A 73 2.51 5.10 -10.36
N ILE A 74 2.13 5.61 -9.18
CA ILE A 74 1.45 4.81 -8.16
C ILE A 74 -0.04 4.72 -8.51
N ASP A 75 -0.51 3.51 -8.81
CA ASP A 75 -1.92 3.24 -9.13
C ASP A 75 -2.87 3.70 -8.00
N GLY A 76 -3.89 4.47 -8.36
CA GLY A 76 -4.89 5.06 -7.46
C GLY A 76 -4.37 6.19 -6.56
N TYR A 77 -3.27 6.85 -6.92
CA TYR A 77 -2.74 8.03 -6.22
C TYR A 77 -3.46 9.33 -6.62
N ASP A 78 -3.82 9.46 -7.88
CA ASP A 78 -4.64 10.53 -8.46
C ASP A 78 -6.06 10.55 -7.87
N GLU A 79 -6.61 9.38 -7.53
CA GLU A 79 -7.90 9.27 -6.83
C GLU A 79 -7.90 9.88 -5.41
N LEU A 80 -6.75 10.33 -4.91
CA LEU A 80 -6.56 10.92 -3.58
C LEU A 80 -6.41 12.45 -3.61
N GLU A 81 -6.68 13.13 -4.72
CA GLU A 81 -6.59 14.59 -4.82
C GLU A 81 -7.45 15.34 -3.78
N ASP A 82 -8.64 14.81 -3.46
CA ASP A 82 -9.53 15.34 -2.40
C ASP A 82 -9.09 14.94 -0.98
N HIS A 83 -7.97 14.22 -0.85
CA HIS A 83 -7.42 13.66 0.39
C HIS A 83 -5.92 14.01 0.52
N SER A 84 -5.59 15.29 0.48
CA SER A 84 -4.21 15.78 0.47
C SER A 84 -3.38 15.28 1.66
N GLU A 85 -3.98 15.10 2.83
CA GLU A 85 -3.33 14.54 4.01
C GLU A 85 -2.86 13.08 3.81
N ILE A 86 -3.59 12.32 2.98
CA ILE A 86 -3.25 10.95 2.65
C ILE A 86 -2.13 10.93 1.61
N GLN A 87 -2.19 11.81 0.61
CA GLN A 87 -1.10 11.99 -0.35
C GLN A 87 0.21 12.38 0.34
N GLU A 88 0.17 13.31 1.29
CA GLU A 88 1.32 13.71 2.10
C GLU A 88 1.89 12.55 2.93
N LYS A 89 1.00 11.76 3.57
CA LYS A 89 1.39 10.54 4.30
C LYS A 89 2.10 9.53 3.40
N ILE A 90 1.55 9.27 2.21
CA ILE A 90 2.15 8.38 1.20
C ILE A 90 3.54 8.88 0.82
N ARG A 91 3.66 10.16 0.42
CA ARG A 91 4.94 10.78 0.04
C ARG A 91 5.97 10.65 1.15
N ARG A 92 5.59 10.95 2.39
CA ARG A 92 6.47 10.84 3.56
C ARG A 92 6.98 9.41 3.76
N VAL A 93 6.09 8.43 3.78
CA VAL A 93 6.44 7.01 4.00
C VAL A 93 7.38 6.47 2.93
N PHE A 94 7.09 6.75 1.65
CA PHE A 94 7.97 6.31 0.56
C PHE A 94 9.30 7.07 0.53
N THR A 95 9.32 8.35 0.94
CA THR A 95 10.57 9.11 1.06
C THR A 95 11.45 8.59 2.19
N GLN A 96 10.88 8.30 3.37
CA GLN A 96 11.64 7.81 4.53
C GLN A 96 11.95 6.31 4.46
N GLY A 97 11.20 5.54 3.67
CA GLY A 97 11.41 4.11 3.45
C GLY A 97 10.76 3.18 4.48
N PHE A 98 9.90 3.69 5.36
CA PHE A 98 9.21 2.89 6.38
C PHE A 98 7.85 3.50 6.77
N ILE A 99 6.94 2.65 7.24
CA ILE A 99 5.63 3.05 7.76
C ILE A 99 5.79 3.93 9.00
N ASP A 100 5.00 5.00 9.09
CA ASP A 100 4.99 5.86 10.27
C ASP A 100 4.70 5.04 11.54
N PRO A 101 5.40 5.29 12.67
CA PRO A 101 5.22 4.51 13.89
C PRO A 101 3.77 4.46 14.41
N GLU A 102 2.98 5.51 14.17
CA GLU A 102 1.56 5.59 14.56
C GLU A 102 0.64 4.70 13.71
N ASP A 103 1.04 4.41 12.47
CA ASP A 103 0.29 3.55 11.54
C ASP A 103 0.76 2.10 11.62
N PHE A 104 1.92 1.82 12.21
CA PHE A 104 2.56 0.51 12.16
C PHE A 104 1.80 -0.55 12.97
N ASN A 105 1.37 -1.62 12.30
CA ASN A 105 0.60 -2.70 12.93
C ASN A 105 1.48 -3.78 13.61
N GLY A 106 2.79 -3.56 13.75
CA GLY A 106 3.67 -4.49 14.48
C GLY A 106 4.08 -5.74 13.69
N VAL A 107 3.94 -5.74 12.37
CA VAL A 107 4.18 -6.93 11.53
C VAL A 107 5.50 -6.80 10.76
N SER A 108 6.38 -7.80 10.93
CA SER A 108 7.71 -7.92 10.32
C SER A 108 7.71 -8.80 9.09
#